data_AF-A0A2A2MK47-F1
#
_entry.id   AF-A0A2A2MK47-F1
#
_cell.length_a   1.000
_cell.length_b   1.000
_cell.length_c   1.000
_cell.angle_alpha   90.00
_cell.angle_beta   90.00
_cell.angle_gamma   90.00
#
_symmetry.space_group_name_H-M   'P 1'
#
loop_
_entity.id
_entity.type
_entity.pdbx_description
1 polymer ?
#
loop_
_entity_poly.entity_id
_entity_poly.type
_entity_poly.pdbx_seq_one_letter_code
_entity_poly.pdbx_strand_id
1 'polypeptide(L)'
;MKKIITLLSISVPLTAVADNARIDAFMTAFHANPQKVMDALPEKEGDEYQTMSAEELERFRDQMRETVMERAEPVIAPRFSANLNNDNPARLVDVGNALIRNLVELDSAAPDSKYLDVQPWSDTYWPLYSGAAAWRYSDRELYASDWQEYYDFSHTIKPLDSYSSEQRHLLSPAEKYDLLVGDKNFTLTKRSWDSGKGYYESQGKVERWMGLCHGWAAAAYMLPRPEKSITVPDANGEMLKFYPSDVKALGTLLWAEAPFNTRFIGGRCNIQNPEKDENGRVIEPDCVDNNPASWHLSVLNQIGITGRSMIMDATYDYQVWNQPILGYQVKYFNPETNRSSGNPADVTIAMADYKKDKFTQYRASRAVSVVGVQMVVDYMVETNPTHRNYDKPKLDGVSRVTYYYDLELDAQGNVIGGEWYQNRHPDFLWTPTPEAVAKSYYDGSGEWDVTQSVPQSWQDRAPKASRYTQPMTSVVSALFSAASGDEKPAEQWKQIATQGSQCLDVEGSSATPGARVYGWSCHSGDNQLWQLTTEGKMISKVAPGLCLDQQGSSITMETCSQRPNQTWRMENGQLKNSLDNALKWNSNSWLVQADVNGSQWSWK
;
A
#
# COMPACT_ATOMS: atom_id res chain seq x y z
N MET A 1 45.71 -36.86 36.74
CA MET A 1 45.08 -36.71 35.41
C MET A 1 43.61 -37.10 35.50
N LYS A 2 42.69 -36.14 35.46
CA LYS A 2 41.29 -36.35 35.07
C LYS A 2 40.88 -35.14 34.21
N LYS A 3 40.57 -35.39 32.94
CA LYS A 3 40.13 -34.39 31.96
C LYS A 3 38.68 -34.01 32.27
N ILE A 4 38.41 -32.72 32.43
CA ILE A 4 37.07 -32.16 32.46
C ILE A 4 36.70 -31.83 31.01
N ILE A 5 35.68 -32.52 30.50
CA ILE A 5 35.05 -32.23 29.20
C ILE A 5 33.97 -31.19 29.50
N THR A 6 34.12 -29.99 28.92
CA THR A 6 33.09 -28.95 28.97
C THR A 6 32.19 -29.14 27.75
N LEU A 7 30.96 -29.60 27.98
CA LEU A 7 29.91 -29.63 26.97
C LEU A 7 29.34 -28.22 26.84
N LEU A 8 29.63 -27.55 25.73
CA LEU A 8 28.89 -26.37 25.28
C LEU A 8 27.50 -26.82 24.80
N SER A 9 26.48 -26.57 25.61
CA SER A 9 25.09 -26.66 25.18
C SER A 9 24.78 -25.46 24.30
N ILE A 10 24.73 -25.68 22.98
CA ILE A 10 24.20 -24.71 22.02
C ILE A 10 22.67 -24.71 22.22
N SER A 11 22.17 -23.69 22.88
CA SER A 11 20.73 -23.42 23.01
C SER A 11 20.22 -22.91 21.66
N VAL A 12 19.71 -23.79 20.82
CA VAL A 12 18.94 -23.37 19.63
C VAL A 12 17.59 -22.83 20.14
N PRO A 13 17.16 -21.60 19.77
CA PRO A 13 15.88 -21.06 20.20
C PRO A 13 14.73 -21.97 19.72
N LEU A 14 13.74 -22.23 20.59
CA LEU A 14 12.61 -23.14 20.33
C LEU A 14 11.86 -22.84 19.02
N THR A 15 11.85 -21.58 18.59
CA THR A 15 11.20 -21.12 17.34
C THR A 15 11.90 -21.69 16.10
N ALA A 16 13.23 -21.65 16.05
CA ALA A 16 14.00 -22.18 14.91
C ALA A 16 13.84 -23.70 14.75
N VAL A 17 13.64 -24.44 15.84
CA VAL A 17 13.41 -25.89 15.80
C VAL A 17 12.01 -26.24 15.28
N ALA A 18 11.00 -25.45 15.63
CA ALA A 18 9.63 -25.64 15.17
C ALA A 18 9.49 -25.36 13.65
N ASP A 19 10.16 -24.33 13.14
CA ASP A 19 10.12 -23.97 11.72
C ASP A 19 10.83 -24.99 10.83
N ASN A 20 11.97 -25.54 11.28
CA ASN A 20 12.67 -26.60 10.54
C ASN A 20 11.78 -27.85 10.41
N ALA A 21 11.01 -28.17 11.46
CA ALA A 21 10.06 -29.28 11.42
C ALA A 21 8.88 -29.00 10.48
N ARG A 22 8.41 -27.74 10.37
CA ARG A 22 7.36 -27.34 9.42
C ARG A 22 7.82 -27.49 7.96
N ILE A 23 9.02 -26.99 7.62
CA ILE A 23 9.59 -27.14 6.26
C ILE A 23 9.78 -28.61 5.90
N ASP A 24 10.37 -29.40 6.81
CA ASP A 24 10.59 -30.83 6.57
C ASP A 24 9.28 -31.60 6.36
N ALA A 25 8.26 -31.33 7.17
CA ALA A 25 6.95 -31.93 7.01
C ALA A 25 6.29 -31.54 5.68
N PHE A 26 6.32 -30.25 5.33
CA PHE A 26 5.74 -29.75 4.08
C PHE A 26 6.42 -30.37 2.85
N MET A 27 7.76 -30.30 2.77
CA MET A 27 8.50 -30.81 1.62
C MET A 27 8.45 -32.33 1.51
N THR A 28 8.39 -33.04 2.64
CA THR A 28 8.16 -34.49 2.65
C THR A 28 6.79 -34.84 2.06
N ALA A 29 5.74 -34.08 2.41
CA ALA A 29 4.41 -34.26 1.84
C ALA A 29 4.39 -33.91 0.34
N PHE A 30 5.04 -32.82 -0.07
CA PHE A 30 5.11 -32.38 -1.46
C PHE A 30 5.80 -33.42 -2.35
N HIS A 31 6.96 -33.94 -1.95
CA HIS A 31 7.66 -34.95 -2.75
C HIS A 31 6.91 -36.29 -2.83
N ALA A 32 6.12 -36.62 -1.80
CA ALA A 32 5.31 -37.85 -1.77
C ALA A 32 4.04 -37.75 -2.62
N ASN A 33 3.35 -36.61 -2.61
CA ASN A 33 2.15 -36.36 -3.40
C ASN A 33 2.04 -34.86 -3.74
N PRO A 34 2.71 -34.40 -4.81
CA PRO A 34 2.78 -32.98 -5.15
C PRO A 34 1.40 -32.43 -5.48
N GLN A 35 0.56 -33.18 -6.21
CA GLN A 35 -0.79 -32.73 -6.58
C GLN A 35 -1.65 -32.39 -5.36
N LYS A 36 -1.63 -33.25 -4.33
CA LYS A 36 -2.36 -33.00 -3.08
C LYS A 36 -1.89 -31.73 -2.37
N VAL A 37 -0.59 -31.46 -2.37
CA VAL A 37 -0.01 -30.27 -1.70
C VAL A 37 -0.27 -29.02 -2.53
N MET A 38 -0.11 -29.10 -3.85
CA MET A 38 -0.38 -28.01 -4.79
C MET A 38 -1.86 -27.56 -4.72
N ASP A 39 -2.79 -28.50 -4.53
CA ASP A 39 -4.23 -28.19 -4.41
C ASP A 39 -4.66 -27.73 -3.01
N ALA A 40 -3.79 -27.86 -2.00
CA ALA A 40 -4.11 -27.44 -0.65
C ALA A 40 -4.14 -25.91 -0.52
N LEU A 41 -5.01 -25.41 0.36
CA LEU A 41 -4.97 -24.01 0.76
C LEU A 41 -3.69 -23.75 1.57
N PRO A 42 -3.07 -22.56 1.43
CA PRO A 42 -1.95 -22.18 2.27
C PRO A 42 -2.38 -22.11 3.73
N GLU A 43 -1.47 -22.41 4.65
CA GLU A 43 -1.73 -22.31 6.09
C GLU A 43 -2.06 -20.85 6.43
N LYS A 44 -3.27 -20.62 6.97
CA LYS A 44 -3.73 -19.32 7.44
C LYS A 44 -3.93 -19.34 8.96
N GLU A 45 -3.39 -18.33 9.63
CA GLU A 45 -3.57 -18.08 11.06
C GLU A 45 -4.07 -16.62 11.24
N GLY A 46 -4.69 -16.29 12.38
CA GLY A 46 -5.19 -14.93 12.65
C GLY A 46 -6.69 -14.79 12.45
N ASP A 47 -7.16 -13.57 12.16
CA ASP A 47 -8.59 -13.29 12.04
C ASP A 47 -9.17 -13.94 10.78
N GLU A 48 -10.20 -14.77 10.95
CA GLU A 48 -10.86 -15.49 9.85
C GLU A 48 -11.88 -14.60 9.12
N TYR A 49 -11.73 -14.50 7.80
CA TYR A 49 -12.74 -13.94 6.91
C TYR A 49 -13.62 -15.06 6.32
N GLN A 50 -14.95 -14.92 6.34
CA GLN A 50 -15.85 -15.85 5.67
C GLN A 50 -15.92 -15.56 4.17
N THR A 51 -15.16 -16.31 3.36
CA THR A 51 -15.36 -16.35 1.90
C THR A 51 -16.62 -17.16 1.56
N MET A 52 -17.59 -16.56 0.86
CA MET A 52 -18.79 -17.26 0.38
C MET A 52 -18.54 -18.04 -0.93
N SER A 53 -19.36 -19.06 -1.24
CA SER A 53 -19.12 -20.03 -2.32
C SER A 53 -19.29 -19.49 -3.74
N ALA A 54 -18.52 -20.07 -4.67
CA ALA A 54 -18.17 -19.56 -6.00
C ALA A 54 -19.12 -19.91 -7.16
N GLU A 55 -20.44 -19.98 -6.98
CA GLU A 55 -21.38 -20.28 -8.08
C GLU A 55 -22.11 -19.01 -8.54
N GLU A 56 -21.93 -18.65 -9.84
CA GLU A 56 -22.61 -17.61 -10.68
C GLU A 56 -21.79 -16.37 -11.11
N LEU A 57 -20.56 -16.50 -11.62
CA LEU A 57 -19.63 -15.37 -11.52
C LEU A 57 -18.62 -15.26 -12.69
N GLU A 58 -18.99 -14.61 -13.80
CA GLU A 58 -18.08 -14.40 -14.95
C GLU A 58 -18.10 -12.97 -15.55
N ARG A 59 -19.26 -12.29 -15.64
CA ARG A 59 -19.34 -10.95 -16.27
C ARG A 59 -18.79 -9.77 -15.45
N PHE A 60 -18.61 -9.92 -14.14
CA PHE A 60 -18.14 -8.83 -13.27
C PHE A 60 -16.65 -8.89 -12.94
N ARG A 61 -15.96 -9.95 -13.40
CA ARG A 61 -14.52 -10.15 -13.26
C ARG A 61 -13.72 -9.03 -13.92
N ASP A 62 -14.18 -8.60 -15.09
CA ASP A 62 -13.46 -7.66 -15.94
C ASP A 62 -13.61 -6.22 -15.44
N GLN A 63 -14.79 -5.82 -14.97
CA GLN A 63 -15.08 -4.42 -14.64
C GLN A 63 -14.23 -3.86 -13.48
N MET A 64 -13.98 -4.65 -12.43
CA MET A 64 -13.14 -4.21 -11.30
C MET A 64 -11.66 -4.13 -11.67
N ARG A 65 -11.19 -5.06 -12.50
CA ARG A 65 -9.82 -5.05 -13.02
C ARG A 65 -9.63 -3.91 -14.02
N GLU A 66 -10.55 -3.70 -14.96
CA GLU A 66 -10.54 -2.54 -15.86
C GLU A 66 -10.53 -1.24 -15.05
N THR A 67 -11.28 -1.15 -13.95
CA THR A 67 -11.24 0.05 -13.09
C THR A 67 -9.85 0.30 -12.49
N VAL A 68 -9.11 -0.75 -12.10
CA VAL A 68 -7.73 -0.64 -11.58
C VAL A 68 -6.70 -0.44 -12.72
N MET A 69 -6.89 -1.10 -13.87
CA MET A 69 -5.97 -1.08 -15.02
C MET A 69 -6.13 0.13 -15.93
N GLU A 70 -7.36 0.61 -16.21
CA GLU A 70 -7.63 1.84 -16.97
C GLU A 70 -7.01 3.08 -16.29
N ARG A 71 -6.74 2.99 -14.97
CA ARG A 71 -6.10 4.03 -14.17
C ARG A 71 -4.57 3.92 -14.13
N ALA A 72 -3.99 2.80 -14.54
CA ALA A 72 -2.56 2.72 -14.84
C ALA A 72 -2.34 3.32 -16.23
N GLU A 73 -1.41 4.29 -16.38
CA GLU A 73 -1.25 5.03 -17.65
C GLU A 73 -1.15 4.12 -18.90
N PRO A 74 -1.70 4.56 -20.05
CA PRO A 74 -1.70 3.78 -21.28
C PRO A 74 -0.33 3.83 -21.94
N VAL A 75 0.44 2.74 -21.82
CA VAL A 75 1.57 2.52 -22.73
C VAL A 75 1.02 2.09 -24.09
N ILE A 76 1.20 2.97 -25.08
CA ILE A 76 0.81 2.77 -26.48
C ILE A 76 1.56 1.58 -27.11
N ALA A 77 0.76 0.72 -27.76
CA ALA A 77 1.04 -0.18 -28.89
C ALA A 77 1.64 -1.58 -28.64
N PRO A 78 1.55 -2.48 -29.63
CA PRO A 78 0.36 -3.22 -30.09
C PRO A 78 0.51 -4.73 -29.86
N ARG A 79 -0.60 -5.46 -30.04
CA ARG A 79 -0.76 -6.93 -29.99
C ARG A 79 0.51 -7.74 -30.33
N PHE A 80 1.11 -8.36 -29.32
CA PHE A 80 1.93 -9.57 -29.43
C PHE A 80 1.74 -10.44 -28.18
N SER A 81 1.90 -11.75 -28.38
CA SER A 81 1.51 -12.86 -27.48
C SER A 81 2.23 -12.90 -26.12
N ALA A 82 1.51 -13.40 -25.11
CA ALA A 82 2.00 -14.06 -23.90
C ALA A 82 2.99 -13.28 -23.02
N ASN A 83 2.38 -12.44 -22.17
CA ASN A 83 2.79 -11.88 -20.88
C ASN A 83 3.98 -12.52 -20.12
N LEU A 84 5.23 -12.23 -20.54
CA LEU A 84 6.39 -12.14 -19.63
C LEU A 84 6.71 -10.69 -19.25
N ASN A 85 6.09 -9.71 -19.91
CA ASN A 85 6.38 -8.29 -19.71
C ASN A 85 5.59 -7.65 -18.56
N ASN A 86 4.51 -8.27 -18.08
CA ASN A 86 3.67 -7.70 -17.02
C ASN A 86 4.11 -8.10 -15.61
N ASP A 87 5.00 -9.08 -15.48
CA ASP A 87 5.47 -9.58 -14.18
C ASP A 87 6.93 -9.16 -13.92
N ASN A 88 7.18 -7.85 -14.03
CA ASN A 88 8.51 -7.28 -13.77
C ASN A 88 8.49 -6.48 -12.46
N PRO A 89 9.10 -6.99 -11.37
CA PRO A 89 9.06 -6.33 -10.06
C PRO A 89 9.63 -4.90 -10.08
N ALA A 90 10.55 -4.58 -11.01
CA ALA A 90 11.08 -3.22 -11.20
C ALA A 90 10.00 -2.19 -11.59
N ARG A 91 8.86 -2.62 -12.11
CA ARG A 91 7.72 -1.75 -12.46
C ARG A 91 6.77 -1.51 -11.28
N LEU A 92 6.86 -2.34 -10.25
CA LEU A 92 6.07 -2.24 -9.03
C LEU A 92 6.79 -1.44 -7.95
N VAL A 93 8.00 -1.89 -7.60
CA VAL A 93 8.69 -1.44 -6.39
C VAL A 93 9.22 -0.02 -6.50
N ASP A 94 9.37 0.64 -5.36
CA ASP A 94 9.81 2.04 -5.27
C ASP A 94 11.21 2.30 -5.78
N VAL A 95 12.11 1.34 -5.58
CA VAL A 95 13.49 1.39 -6.08
C VAL A 95 13.57 1.22 -7.60
N GLY A 96 12.46 0.86 -8.26
CA GLY A 96 12.37 0.76 -9.71
C GLY A 96 13.44 -0.18 -10.30
N ASN A 97 14.18 0.30 -11.30
CA ASN A 97 15.27 -0.44 -11.92
C ASN A 97 16.50 -0.65 -11.01
N ALA A 98 16.57 0.04 -9.86
CA ALA A 98 17.60 -0.18 -8.86
C ALA A 98 17.26 -1.33 -7.90
N LEU A 99 16.20 -2.12 -8.16
CA LEU A 99 15.91 -3.28 -7.32
C LEU A 99 17.08 -4.26 -7.27
N ILE A 100 17.31 -4.80 -6.09
CA ILE A 100 18.33 -5.81 -5.87
C ILE A 100 17.76 -7.16 -6.30
N ARG A 101 18.45 -7.80 -7.27
CA ARG A 101 18.08 -9.12 -7.83
C ARG A 101 18.97 -10.24 -7.36
N ASN A 102 20.22 -9.96 -6.98
CA ASN A 102 21.11 -10.96 -6.43
C ASN A 102 20.59 -11.37 -5.04
N LEU A 103 20.38 -12.67 -4.84
CA LEU A 103 19.71 -13.14 -3.63
C LEU A 103 20.51 -12.88 -2.36
N VAL A 104 21.82 -13.04 -2.39
CA VAL A 104 22.69 -12.83 -1.22
C VAL A 104 22.82 -11.33 -0.90
N GLU A 105 22.87 -10.48 -1.93
CA GLU A 105 22.83 -9.03 -1.75
C GLU A 105 21.47 -8.57 -1.19
N LEU A 106 20.37 -9.15 -1.68
CA LEU A 106 19.02 -8.83 -1.22
C LEU A 106 18.82 -9.24 0.24
N ASP A 107 19.25 -10.45 0.61
CA ASP A 107 19.27 -10.97 1.98
C ASP A 107 20.09 -10.09 2.94
N SER A 108 21.21 -9.55 2.45
CA SER A 108 22.04 -8.63 3.23
C SER A 108 21.40 -7.24 3.40
N ALA A 109 20.58 -6.81 2.44
CA ALA A 109 19.99 -5.47 2.40
C ALA A 109 18.60 -5.40 3.06
N ALA A 110 17.82 -6.47 2.97
CA ALA A 110 16.49 -6.60 3.55
C ALA A 110 16.51 -7.60 4.71
N PRO A 111 16.02 -7.26 5.91
CA PRO A 111 16.04 -8.19 7.03
C PRO A 111 15.14 -9.41 6.77
N ASP A 112 15.49 -10.57 7.37
CA ASP A 112 14.69 -11.80 7.31
C ASP A 112 13.26 -11.64 7.82
N SER A 113 13.00 -10.59 8.60
CA SER A 113 11.67 -10.23 9.08
C SER A 113 11.53 -8.71 9.15
N LYS A 114 10.46 -8.17 8.58
CA LYS A 114 10.11 -6.74 8.65
C LYS A 114 8.61 -6.56 8.77
N TYR A 115 8.23 -5.76 9.75
CA TYR A 115 6.91 -5.13 9.84
C TYR A 115 7.04 -3.65 9.50
N LEU A 116 6.01 -3.09 8.87
CA LEU A 116 5.93 -1.66 8.62
C LEU A 116 5.92 -0.88 9.94
N ASP A 117 6.63 0.24 9.96
CA ASP A 117 6.70 1.10 11.14
C ASP A 117 5.34 1.78 11.43
N VAL A 118 4.54 1.99 10.38
CA VAL A 118 3.16 2.46 10.44
C VAL A 118 2.25 1.35 9.92
N GLN A 119 1.40 0.82 10.81
CA GLN A 119 0.44 -0.23 10.46
C GLN A 119 -0.71 0.35 9.61
N PRO A 120 -0.93 -0.16 8.38
CA PRO A 120 -2.11 0.21 7.60
C PRO A 120 -3.39 -0.09 8.41
N TRP A 121 -4.39 0.77 8.33
CA TRP A 121 -5.61 0.59 9.13
C TRP A 121 -6.60 -0.39 8.47
N SER A 122 -7.26 -1.20 9.29
CA SER A 122 -8.40 -2.00 8.83
C SER A 122 -9.65 -1.14 8.70
N ASP A 123 -10.52 -1.54 7.79
CA ASP A 123 -11.87 -1.02 7.62
C ASP A 123 -12.75 -2.11 7.01
N THR A 124 -14.02 -1.83 6.78
CA THR A 124 -14.83 -2.67 5.92
C THR A 124 -14.59 -2.33 4.45
N TYR A 125 -14.90 -3.27 3.56
CA TYR A 125 -14.88 -3.05 2.11
C TYR A 125 -16.08 -2.24 1.60
N TRP A 126 -16.90 -1.66 2.48
CA TRP A 126 -18.09 -0.85 2.14
C TRP A 126 -18.97 -1.51 1.06
N PRO A 127 -19.69 -2.58 1.43
CA PRO A 127 -20.36 -3.45 0.48
C PRO A 127 -21.38 -2.70 -0.38
N LEU A 128 -21.40 -2.95 -1.69
CA LEU A 128 -22.34 -2.30 -2.60
C LEU A 128 -23.79 -2.67 -2.27
N TYR A 129 -24.04 -3.90 -1.79
CA TYR A 129 -25.37 -4.33 -1.35
C TYR A 129 -25.89 -3.55 -0.14
N SER A 130 -25.02 -2.84 0.60
CA SER A 130 -25.43 -2.02 1.75
C SER A 130 -25.59 -0.52 1.41
N GLY A 131 -25.36 -0.15 0.14
CA GLY A 131 -25.33 1.23 -0.32
C GLY A 131 -23.94 1.88 -0.28
N ALA A 132 -22.87 1.08 -0.16
CA ALA A 132 -21.49 1.58 -0.03
C ALA A 132 -21.36 2.63 1.08
N ALA A 133 -20.89 3.85 0.78
CA ALA A 133 -20.77 4.93 1.76
C ALA A 133 -22.12 5.50 2.25
N ALA A 134 -23.25 5.13 1.65
CA ALA A 134 -24.59 5.46 2.15
C ALA A 134 -25.13 4.46 3.18
N TRP A 135 -24.32 3.48 3.59
CA TRP A 135 -24.69 2.52 4.62
C TRP A 135 -24.75 3.18 6.01
N ARG A 136 -25.92 3.19 6.64
CA ARG A 136 -26.13 3.61 8.04
C ARG A 136 -25.75 2.52 9.04
N TYR A 137 -24.50 2.09 8.97
CA TYR A 137 -23.93 0.90 9.63
C TYR A 137 -24.13 0.78 11.14
N SER A 138 -24.52 1.87 11.79
CA SER A 138 -24.60 2.01 13.24
C SER A 138 -26.01 2.27 13.76
N ASP A 139 -26.99 2.45 12.86
CA ASP A 139 -28.37 2.58 13.26
C ASP A 139 -28.87 1.22 13.77
N ARG A 140 -29.21 1.15 15.05
CA ARG A 140 -29.61 -0.10 15.70
C ARG A 140 -30.96 -0.63 15.24
N GLU A 141 -31.75 0.21 14.56
CA GLU A 141 -33.02 -0.19 13.95
C GLU A 141 -32.83 -0.81 12.56
N LEU A 142 -31.63 -0.70 11.97
CA LEU A 142 -31.31 -1.29 10.68
C LEU A 142 -31.18 -2.81 10.81
N TYR A 143 -32.12 -3.52 10.20
CA TYR A 143 -32.06 -4.97 10.00
C TYR A 143 -32.31 -5.26 8.53
N ALA A 144 -31.25 -5.57 7.79
CA ALA A 144 -31.28 -5.79 6.35
C ALA A 144 -30.19 -6.79 5.92
N SER A 145 -30.45 -7.51 4.84
CA SER A 145 -29.63 -8.61 4.34
C SER A 145 -29.33 -8.55 2.85
N ASP A 146 -30.04 -7.68 2.11
CA ASP A 146 -29.85 -7.41 0.68
C ASP A 146 -30.03 -5.92 0.33
N TRP A 147 -29.69 -5.58 -0.92
CA TRP A 147 -29.71 -4.20 -1.40
C TRP A 147 -31.05 -3.50 -1.26
N GLN A 148 -32.16 -4.19 -1.54
CA GLN A 148 -33.48 -3.58 -1.48
C GLN A 148 -33.88 -3.28 -0.03
N GLU A 149 -33.61 -4.20 0.90
CA GLU A 149 -33.89 -3.97 2.33
C GLU A 149 -33.08 -2.80 2.90
N TYR A 150 -31.79 -2.70 2.55
CA TYR A 150 -30.93 -1.58 2.94
C TYR A 150 -31.41 -0.25 2.33
N TYR A 151 -31.80 -0.27 1.06
CA TYR A 151 -32.34 0.90 0.36
C TYR A 151 -33.66 1.36 0.97
N ASP A 152 -34.60 0.44 1.21
CA ASP A 152 -35.91 0.70 1.80
C ASP A 152 -35.80 1.22 3.22
N PHE A 153 -34.84 0.72 4.01
CA PHE A 153 -34.58 1.29 5.33
C PHE A 153 -34.25 2.79 5.24
N SER A 154 -33.36 3.15 4.31
CA SER A 154 -32.84 4.51 4.20
C SER A 154 -33.80 5.50 3.53
N HIS A 155 -34.68 5.02 2.65
CA HIS A 155 -35.60 5.85 1.85
C HIS A 155 -37.05 5.81 2.31
N THR A 156 -37.50 4.68 2.89
CA THR A 156 -38.92 4.43 3.17
C THR A 156 -39.19 4.29 4.67
N ILE A 157 -38.41 3.45 5.37
CA ILE A 157 -38.66 3.14 6.79
C ILE A 157 -38.19 4.28 7.68
N LYS A 158 -36.97 4.79 7.44
CA LYS A 158 -36.34 5.82 8.24
C LYS A 158 -35.70 6.86 7.33
N PRO A 159 -36.50 7.68 6.61
CA PRO A 159 -35.96 8.71 5.72
C PRO A 159 -35.13 9.75 6.48
N LEU A 160 -34.29 10.51 5.77
CA LEU A 160 -33.33 11.43 6.39
C LEU A 160 -33.98 12.42 7.38
N ASP A 161 -35.15 12.95 7.04
CA ASP A 161 -35.93 13.91 7.85
C ASP A 161 -36.51 13.30 9.15
N SER A 162 -36.46 11.98 9.30
CA SER A 162 -36.84 11.30 10.55
C SER A 162 -35.77 11.38 11.65
N TYR A 163 -34.52 11.75 11.32
CA TYR A 163 -33.44 11.89 12.30
C TYR A 163 -33.50 13.26 12.96
N SER A 164 -33.60 13.30 14.29
CA SER A 164 -33.45 14.54 15.04
C SER A 164 -32.02 15.08 14.96
N SER A 165 -31.80 16.34 15.31
CA SER A 165 -30.46 16.95 15.38
C SER A 165 -29.49 16.12 16.24
N GLU A 166 -29.96 15.53 17.35
CA GLU A 166 -29.16 14.67 18.22
C GLU A 166 -28.85 13.30 17.60
N GLN A 167 -29.68 12.83 16.66
CA GLN A 167 -29.52 11.54 16.00
C GLN A 167 -28.69 11.62 14.72
N ARG A 168 -28.31 12.84 14.26
CA ARG A 168 -27.51 13.04 13.03
C ARG A 168 -26.19 12.29 13.01
N HIS A 169 -25.64 11.90 14.16
CA HIS A 169 -24.44 11.05 14.24
C HIS A 169 -24.67 9.61 13.73
N LEU A 170 -25.92 9.16 13.59
CA LEU A 170 -26.32 7.85 13.05
C LEU A 170 -26.45 7.84 11.52
N LEU A 171 -26.37 9.00 10.88
CA LEU A 171 -26.40 9.10 9.42
C LEU A 171 -25.18 8.41 8.81
N SER A 172 -25.33 7.99 7.56
CA SER A 172 -24.25 7.35 6.80
C SER A 172 -23.11 8.32 6.52
N PRO A 173 -21.89 7.83 6.23
CA PRO A 173 -20.77 8.68 5.84
C PRO A 173 -21.10 9.61 4.66
N ALA A 174 -21.81 9.13 3.62
CA ALA A 174 -22.19 9.92 2.46
C ALA A 174 -23.23 11.01 2.80
N GLU A 175 -24.23 10.71 3.62
CA GLU A 175 -25.22 11.70 4.05
C GLU A 175 -24.57 12.78 4.92
N LYS A 176 -23.66 12.37 5.81
CA LYS A 176 -22.87 13.31 6.61
C LYS A 176 -22.03 14.23 5.72
N TYR A 177 -21.40 13.68 4.69
CA TYR A 177 -20.64 14.48 3.72
C TYR A 177 -21.54 15.47 2.96
N ASP A 178 -22.70 15.04 2.45
CA ASP A 178 -23.61 15.91 1.71
C ASP A 178 -24.11 17.07 2.58
N LEU A 179 -24.41 16.82 3.87
CA LEU A 179 -24.73 17.86 4.85
C LEU A 179 -23.54 18.80 5.08
N LEU A 180 -22.34 18.25 5.27
CA LEU A 180 -21.11 18.99 5.52
C LEU A 180 -20.81 20.02 4.41
N VAL A 181 -20.99 19.61 3.15
CA VAL A 181 -20.74 20.46 1.98
C VAL A 181 -21.96 21.23 1.49
N GLY A 182 -23.12 21.07 2.15
CA GLY A 182 -24.34 21.81 1.82
C GLY A 182 -25.03 21.34 0.54
N ASP A 183 -24.80 20.09 0.10
CA ASP A 183 -25.46 19.54 -1.08
C ASP A 183 -26.90 19.11 -0.77
N LYS A 184 -27.84 20.02 -1.03
CA LYS A 184 -29.27 19.80 -0.85
C LYS A 184 -29.84 18.63 -1.66
N ASN A 185 -29.15 18.19 -2.71
CA ASN A 185 -29.60 17.07 -3.53
C ASN A 185 -29.10 15.73 -3.01
N PHE A 186 -28.24 15.71 -1.98
CA PHE A 186 -27.62 14.49 -1.47
C PHE A 186 -26.96 13.68 -2.60
N THR A 187 -26.18 14.37 -3.44
CA THR A 187 -25.67 13.77 -4.68
C THR A 187 -24.73 12.62 -4.37
N LEU A 188 -23.85 12.73 -3.36
CA LEU A 188 -22.91 11.64 -3.05
C LEU A 188 -23.65 10.43 -2.49
N THR A 189 -24.65 10.66 -1.63
CA THR A 189 -25.53 9.61 -1.08
C THR A 189 -26.25 8.85 -2.20
N LYS A 190 -26.86 9.58 -3.14
CA LYS A 190 -27.55 8.95 -4.30
C LYS A 190 -26.58 8.15 -5.16
N ARG A 191 -25.40 8.68 -5.43
CA ARG A 191 -24.37 8.00 -6.23
C ARG A 191 -23.81 6.76 -5.53
N SER A 192 -23.75 6.78 -4.20
CA SER A 192 -23.39 5.60 -3.41
C SER A 192 -24.44 4.49 -3.53
N TRP A 193 -25.74 4.81 -3.51
CA TRP A 193 -26.79 3.82 -3.81
C TRP A 193 -26.76 3.32 -5.26
N ASP A 194 -26.52 4.22 -6.21
CA ASP A 194 -26.44 3.88 -7.65
C ASP A 194 -25.36 2.82 -7.95
N SER A 195 -24.30 2.74 -7.13
CA SER A 195 -23.21 1.77 -7.29
C SER A 195 -23.69 0.30 -7.21
N GLY A 196 -24.65 0.01 -6.33
CA GLY A 196 -25.27 -1.32 -6.22
C GLY A 196 -26.52 -1.47 -7.09
N LYS A 197 -27.20 -0.36 -7.40
CA LYS A 197 -28.49 -0.35 -8.08
C LYS A 197 -28.47 -1.05 -9.43
N GLY A 198 -27.47 -0.79 -10.26
CA GLY A 198 -27.38 -1.40 -11.60
C GLY A 198 -27.26 -2.93 -11.56
N TYR A 199 -26.53 -3.46 -10.58
CA TYR A 199 -26.43 -4.91 -10.36
C TYR A 199 -27.78 -5.47 -9.91
N TYR A 200 -28.42 -4.84 -8.93
CA TYR A 200 -29.74 -5.25 -8.45
C TYR A 200 -30.81 -5.22 -9.56
N GLU A 201 -30.90 -4.14 -10.33
CA GLU A 201 -31.89 -4.00 -11.41
C GLU A 201 -31.66 -4.99 -12.55
N SER A 202 -30.41 -5.34 -12.85
CA SER A 202 -30.08 -6.27 -13.93
C SER A 202 -30.10 -7.74 -13.54
N GLN A 203 -29.92 -8.07 -12.26
CA GLN A 203 -29.75 -9.45 -11.80
C GLN A 203 -30.64 -9.88 -10.63
N GLY A 204 -31.38 -8.95 -10.04
CA GLY A 204 -32.19 -9.18 -8.84
C GLY A 204 -31.40 -9.28 -7.54
N LYS A 205 -30.06 -9.17 -7.58
CA LYS A 205 -29.19 -9.18 -6.40
C LYS A 205 -27.93 -8.35 -6.64
N VAL A 206 -27.31 -7.92 -5.54
CA VAL A 206 -25.93 -7.41 -5.52
C VAL A 206 -25.09 -8.43 -4.78
N GLU A 207 -24.00 -8.89 -5.40
CA GLU A 207 -23.18 -9.95 -4.81
C GLU A 207 -22.47 -9.46 -3.55
N ARG A 208 -22.37 -10.35 -2.54
CA ARG A 208 -21.90 -9.96 -1.21
C ARG A 208 -20.44 -9.53 -1.17
N TRP A 209 -19.59 -10.05 -2.04
CA TRP A 209 -18.17 -9.68 -2.10
C TRP A 209 -17.94 -8.33 -2.80
N MET A 210 -18.94 -7.77 -3.49
CA MET A 210 -18.79 -6.51 -4.22
C MET A 210 -18.69 -5.33 -3.25
N GLY A 211 -17.64 -4.53 -3.40
CA GLY A 211 -17.46 -3.28 -2.67
C GLY A 211 -16.19 -2.52 -3.06
N LEU A 212 -15.76 -1.65 -2.17
CA LEU A 212 -14.67 -0.70 -2.32
C LEU A 212 -13.35 -1.21 -1.71
N CYS A 213 -13.10 -2.53 -1.69
CA CYS A 213 -11.87 -3.12 -1.13
C CYS A 213 -10.60 -2.52 -1.76
N HIS A 214 -10.60 -2.26 -3.07
CA HIS A 214 -9.50 -1.62 -3.79
C HIS A 214 -9.22 -0.19 -3.29
N GLY A 215 -10.27 0.58 -2.97
CA GLY A 215 -10.12 1.92 -2.39
C GLY A 215 -9.61 1.87 -0.96
N TRP A 216 -10.15 0.96 -0.14
CA TRP A 216 -9.69 0.75 1.23
C TRP A 216 -8.21 0.34 1.26
N ALA A 217 -7.81 -0.65 0.45
CA ALA A 217 -6.45 -1.17 0.44
C ALA A 217 -5.40 -0.09 0.18
N ALA A 218 -5.68 0.86 -0.72
CA ALA A 218 -4.80 2.01 -0.96
C ALA A 218 -4.91 3.05 0.16
N ALA A 219 -6.12 3.44 0.56
CA ALA A 219 -6.33 4.44 1.61
C ALA A 219 -5.68 4.03 2.95
N ALA A 220 -5.67 2.73 3.26
CA ALA A 220 -5.18 2.14 4.50
C ALA A 220 -3.77 2.56 4.90
N TYR A 221 -2.89 2.79 3.93
CA TYR A 221 -1.50 3.23 4.17
C TYR A 221 -1.14 4.54 3.50
N MET A 222 -1.98 5.07 2.61
CA MET A 222 -1.76 6.36 1.98
C MET A 222 -2.43 7.52 2.72
N LEU A 223 -3.37 7.24 3.63
CA LEU A 223 -3.99 8.21 4.52
C LEU A 223 -3.62 7.92 5.98
N PRO A 224 -3.46 8.96 6.82
CA PRO A 224 -3.18 8.76 8.23
C PRO A 224 -4.34 8.03 8.92
N ARG A 225 -4.07 7.36 10.03
CA ARG A 225 -5.13 6.72 10.82
C ARG A 225 -6.02 7.79 11.47
N PRO A 226 -7.36 7.76 11.30
CA PRO A 226 -8.25 8.62 12.04
C PRO A 226 -8.41 8.08 13.48
N GLU A 227 -7.54 8.52 14.38
CA GLU A 227 -7.45 8.03 15.76
C GLU A 227 -8.60 8.43 16.68
N LYS A 228 -9.36 9.47 16.35
CA LYS A 228 -10.44 10.01 17.19
C LYS A 228 -11.64 10.47 16.36
N SER A 229 -12.81 10.49 17.00
CA SER A 229 -13.97 11.17 16.41
C SER A 229 -13.79 12.69 16.40
N ILE A 230 -14.38 13.33 15.40
CA ILE A 230 -14.39 14.79 15.25
C ILE A 230 -15.83 15.27 15.15
N THR A 231 -16.06 16.51 15.58
CA THR A 231 -17.34 17.19 15.41
C THR A 231 -17.07 18.49 14.69
N VAL A 232 -17.69 18.66 13.52
CA VAL A 232 -17.49 19.81 12.63
C VAL A 232 -18.85 20.44 12.32
N PRO A 233 -18.97 21.76 12.18
CA PRO A 233 -20.20 22.38 11.73
C PRO A 233 -20.46 22.05 10.26
N ASP A 234 -21.70 21.72 9.94
CA ASP A 234 -22.14 21.56 8.56
C ASP A 234 -22.29 22.91 7.83
N ALA A 235 -22.77 22.89 6.58
CA ALA A 235 -22.96 24.11 5.79
C ALA A 235 -23.96 25.12 6.40
N ASN A 236 -24.84 24.69 7.31
CA ASN A 236 -25.78 25.54 8.03
C ASN A 236 -25.31 25.90 9.46
N GLY A 237 -24.13 25.43 9.87
CA GLY A 237 -23.56 25.66 11.19
C GLY A 237 -24.02 24.66 12.26
N GLU A 238 -24.77 23.61 11.90
CA GLU A 238 -25.18 22.57 12.84
C GLU A 238 -24.05 21.55 13.03
N MET A 239 -23.80 21.16 14.29
CA MET A 239 -22.67 20.29 14.62
C MET A 239 -22.92 18.85 14.18
N LEU A 240 -21.99 18.33 13.38
CA LEU A 240 -22.04 16.99 12.81
C LEU A 240 -20.84 16.17 13.28
N LYS A 241 -21.13 15.01 13.87
CA LYS A 241 -20.11 14.10 14.39
C LYS A 241 -19.72 13.06 13.35
N PHE A 242 -18.42 12.96 13.10
CA PHE A 242 -17.79 11.91 12.31
C PHE A 242 -16.98 10.99 13.24
N TYR A 243 -17.27 9.70 13.20
CA TYR A 243 -16.47 8.67 13.82
C TYR A 243 -15.28 8.30 12.92
N PRO A 244 -14.22 7.68 13.46
CA PRO A 244 -13.14 7.11 12.66
C PRO A 244 -13.63 6.29 11.46
N SER A 245 -14.65 5.44 11.62
CA SER A 245 -15.22 4.67 10.51
C SER A 245 -15.89 5.56 9.44
N ASP A 246 -16.51 6.70 9.78
CA ASP A 246 -17.04 7.62 8.78
C ASP A 246 -15.92 8.26 7.96
N VAL A 247 -14.83 8.66 8.63
CA VAL A 247 -13.66 9.26 7.99
C VAL A 247 -12.97 8.24 7.08
N LYS A 248 -12.77 7.00 7.56
CA LYS A 248 -12.26 5.88 6.76
C LYS A 248 -13.13 5.63 5.53
N ALA A 249 -14.46 5.63 5.67
CA ALA A 249 -15.39 5.45 4.54
C ALA A 249 -15.20 6.47 3.42
N LEU A 250 -15.07 7.75 3.78
CA LEU A 250 -14.87 8.83 2.81
C LEU A 250 -13.49 8.75 2.15
N GLY A 251 -12.46 8.35 2.91
CA GLY A 251 -11.13 8.04 2.37
C GLY A 251 -11.16 6.87 1.39
N THR A 252 -11.79 5.76 1.78
CA THR A 252 -11.99 4.58 0.94
C THR A 252 -12.74 4.94 -0.35
N LEU A 253 -13.81 5.72 -0.26
CA LEU A 253 -14.56 6.17 -1.43
C LEU A 253 -13.71 7.08 -2.34
N LEU A 254 -12.95 8.01 -1.76
CA LEU A 254 -12.05 8.87 -2.52
C LEU A 254 -11.02 8.05 -3.30
N TRP A 255 -10.34 7.11 -2.63
CA TRP A 255 -9.33 6.26 -3.25
C TRP A 255 -9.94 5.18 -4.15
N ALA A 256 -11.23 4.87 -4.02
CA ALA A 256 -11.94 4.01 -4.96
C ALA A 256 -12.32 4.75 -6.25
N GLU A 257 -12.65 6.04 -6.19
CA GLU A 257 -13.31 6.74 -7.30
C GLU A 257 -12.45 7.83 -7.97
N ALA A 258 -11.49 8.42 -7.26
CA ALA A 258 -10.62 9.45 -7.80
C ALA A 258 -9.40 8.87 -8.52
N PRO A 259 -8.90 9.53 -9.58
CA PRO A 259 -7.66 9.13 -10.25
C PRO A 259 -6.44 9.36 -9.33
N PHE A 260 -5.48 8.42 -9.41
CA PHE A 260 -4.15 8.52 -8.83
C PHE A 260 -3.19 7.60 -9.58
N ASN A 261 -1.89 7.87 -9.46
CA ASN A 261 -0.86 7.06 -10.11
C ASN A 261 -0.67 5.74 -9.37
N THR A 262 -0.77 4.64 -10.10
CA THR A 262 -0.61 3.27 -9.59
C THR A 262 0.41 2.49 -10.42
N ARG A 263 1.01 1.49 -9.80
CA ARG A 263 1.92 0.52 -10.41
C ARG A 263 1.35 -0.87 -10.19
N PHE A 264 1.43 -1.72 -11.20
CA PHE A 264 0.78 -3.02 -11.21
C PHE A 264 1.67 -4.07 -11.88
N ILE A 265 1.71 -5.27 -11.32
CA ILE A 265 2.32 -6.45 -11.94
C ILE A 265 1.46 -7.70 -11.67
N GLY A 266 1.68 -8.74 -12.47
CA GLY A 266 0.96 -10.00 -12.40
C GLY A 266 -0.23 -10.06 -13.35
N GLY A 267 -0.59 -11.27 -13.77
CA GLY A 267 -1.75 -11.55 -14.59
C GLY A 267 -2.97 -11.92 -13.76
N ARG A 268 -4.00 -12.44 -14.41
CA ARG A 268 -5.11 -13.09 -13.72
C ARG A 268 -5.52 -14.33 -14.49
N CYS A 269 -5.59 -15.45 -13.77
CA CYS A 269 -6.21 -16.66 -14.28
C CYS A 269 -7.73 -16.48 -14.34
N ASN A 270 -8.29 -16.34 -15.55
CA ASN A 270 -9.74 -16.27 -15.74
C ASN A 270 -10.40 -17.65 -15.89
N ILE A 271 -9.63 -18.73 -15.80
CA ILE A 271 -10.09 -20.10 -15.99
C ILE A 271 -10.40 -20.71 -14.63
N GLN A 272 -11.65 -21.16 -14.43
CA GLN A 272 -12.09 -21.72 -13.14
C GLN A 272 -11.34 -23.00 -12.76
N ASN A 273 -11.06 -23.85 -13.75
CA ASN A 273 -10.34 -25.12 -13.58
C ASN A 273 -9.23 -25.20 -14.63
N PRO A 274 -8.12 -24.47 -14.45
CA PRO A 274 -7.05 -24.46 -15.44
C PRO A 274 -6.41 -25.84 -15.52
N GLU A 275 -5.87 -26.17 -16.70
CA GLU A 275 -5.19 -27.44 -16.92
C GLU A 275 -3.96 -27.57 -16.01
N LYS A 276 -3.74 -28.78 -15.50
CA LYS A 276 -2.63 -29.11 -14.60
C LYS A 276 -1.86 -30.33 -15.10
N ASP A 277 -0.57 -30.38 -14.80
CA ASP A 277 0.26 -31.54 -15.06
C ASP A 277 0.13 -32.65 -14.00
N GLU A 278 0.93 -33.71 -14.15
CA GLU A 278 0.96 -34.85 -13.22
C GLU A 278 1.41 -34.51 -11.79
N ASN A 279 2.10 -33.37 -11.61
CA ASN A 279 2.50 -32.87 -10.30
C ASN A 279 1.47 -31.90 -9.71
N GLY A 280 0.38 -31.63 -10.44
CA GLY A 280 -0.65 -30.67 -10.06
C GLY A 280 -0.28 -29.22 -10.33
N ARG A 281 0.83 -28.94 -11.04
CA ARG A 281 1.21 -27.59 -11.46
C ARG A 281 0.26 -27.10 -12.53
N VAL A 282 -0.29 -25.90 -12.38
CA VAL A 282 -1.03 -25.25 -13.46
C VAL A 282 -0.11 -25.03 -14.67
N ILE A 283 -0.57 -25.44 -15.85
CA ILE A 283 0.19 -25.31 -17.12
C ILE A 283 -0.47 -24.34 -18.11
N GLU A 284 -1.67 -23.88 -17.79
CA GLU A 284 -2.36 -22.86 -18.57
C GLU A 284 -1.55 -21.54 -18.56
N PRO A 285 -1.05 -21.05 -19.71
CA PRO A 285 -0.18 -19.88 -19.76
C PRO A 285 -0.77 -18.59 -19.17
N ASP A 286 -2.09 -18.43 -19.20
CA ASP A 286 -2.76 -17.26 -18.61
C ASP A 286 -2.95 -17.37 -17.08
N CYS A 287 -2.56 -18.50 -16.49
CA CYS A 287 -2.78 -18.85 -15.09
C CYS A 287 -1.49 -19.22 -14.33
N VAL A 288 -0.32 -18.96 -14.92
CA VAL A 288 0.99 -19.18 -14.28
C VAL A 288 1.59 -17.91 -13.67
N ASP A 289 0.88 -16.79 -13.77
CA ASP A 289 1.20 -15.54 -13.05
C ASP A 289 0.59 -15.60 -11.64
N ASN A 290 1.15 -14.98 -10.61
CA ASN A 290 2.40 -14.22 -10.47
C ASN A 290 3.61 -15.17 -10.26
N ASN A 291 4.76 -14.93 -10.91
CA ASN A 291 5.96 -15.75 -10.72
C ASN A 291 6.52 -15.60 -9.30
N PRO A 292 6.94 -16.68 -8.61
CA PRO A 292 7.46 -16.57 -7.25
C PRO A 292 8.74 -15.72 -7.13
N ALA A 293 9.54 -15.61 -8.20
CA ALA A 293 10.65 -14.65 -8.24
C ALA A 293 10.15 -13.21 -8.16
N SER A 294 9.13 -12.85 -8.95
CA SER A 294 8.55 -11.52 -8.97
C SER A 294 7.92 -11.18 -7.63
N TRP A 295 7.18 -12.12 -7.04
CA TRP A 295 6.67 -12.04 -5.67
C TRP A 295 7.79 -11.78 -4.65
N HIS A 296 8.80 -12.65 -4.59
CA HIS A 296 9.88 -12.56 -3.60
C HIS A 296 10.66 -11.24 -3.71
N LEU A 297 11.06 -10.89 -4.93
CA LEU A 297 11.77 -9.64 -5.21
C LEU A 297 10.92 -8.42 -4.85
N SER A 298 9.61 -8.46 -5.13
CA SER A 298 8.69 -7.37 -4.79
C SER A 298 8.56 -7.19 -3.28
N VAL A 299 8.30 -8.27 -2.53
CA VAL A 299 8.12 -8.22 -1.08
C VAL A 299 9.35 -7.66 -0.38
N LEU A 300 10.55 -8.22 -0.65
CA LEU A 300 11.76 -7.79 0.05
C LEU A 300 12.22 -6.39 -0.37
N ASN A 301 12.13 -6.00 -1.65
CA ASN A 301 12.53 -4.65 -2.05
C ASN A 301 11.51 -3.59 -1.59
N GLN A 302 10.22 -3.89 -1.61
CA GLN A 302 9.18 -2.91 -1.25
C GLN A 302 9.00 -2.79 0.27
N ILE A 303 8.85 -3.91 0.97
CA ILE A 303 8.60 -3.88 2.42
C ILE A 303 9.92 -3.88 3.18
N GLY A 304 10.87 -4.73 2.77
CA GLY A 304 12.14 -4.91 3.48
C GLY A 304 13.08 -3.71 3.35
N ILE A 305 13.24 -3.18 2.13
CA ILE A 305 14.17 -2.08 1.85
C ILE A 305 13.51 -0.71 1.97
N THR A 306 12.34 -0.48 1.35
CA THR A 306 11.73 0.86 1.37
C THR A 306 10.79 1.09 2.55
N GLY A 307 10.33 0.02 3.21
CA GLY A 307 9.45 0.13 4.36
C GLY A 307 8.07 0.66 4.01
N ARG A 308 7.61 0.52 2.76
CA ARG A 308 6.25 0.90 2.34
C ARG A 308 5.42 -0.33 2.01
N SER A 309 4.13 -0.28 2.35
CA SER A 309 3.18 -1.32 1.99
C SER A 309 3.00 -1.43 0.46
N MET A 310 2.46 -2.58 0.05
CA MET A 310 1.90 -2.83 -1.27
C MET A 310 0.65 -3.70 -1.09
N ILE A 311 -0.13 -3.82 -2.15
CA ILE A 311 -1.42 -4.49 -2.13
C ILE A 311 -1.30 -5.79 -2.90
N MET A 312 -1.80 -6.86 -2.30
CA MET A 312 -1.92 -8.16 -2.96
C MET A 312 -3.38 -8.56 -3.08
N ASP A 313 -3.70 -9.35 -4.11
CA ASP A 313 -4.92 -10.16 -4.10
C ASP A 313 -4.70 -11.36 -3.18
N ALA A 314 -5.39 -11.39 -2.03
CA ALA A 314 -5.24 -12.43 -1.02
C ALA A 314 -6.16 -13.64 -1.25
N THR A 315 -7.03 -13.56 -2.27
CA THR A 315 -7.91 -14.66 -2.69
C THR A 315 -7.42 -15.30 -3.97
N TYR A 316 -7.80 -16.57 -4.12
CA TYR A 316 -7.44 -17.40 -5.25
C TYR A 316 -8.64 -17.71 -6.16
N ASP A 317 -9.83 -17.27 -5.76
CA ASP A 317 -11.06 -17.60 -6.47
C ASP A 317 -11.54 -16.42 -7.34
N TYR A 318 -12.79 -16.49 -7.77
CA TYR A 318 -13.39 -15.43 -8.57
C TYR A 318 -13.39 -14.05 -7.86
N GLN A 319 -13.36 -14.01 -6.53
CA GLN A 319 -13.45 -12.78 -5.78
C GLN A 319 -12.11 -12.03 -5.88
N VAL A 320 -12.16 -10.70 -5.91
CA VAL A 320 -10.95 -9.87 -5.87
C VAL A 320 -10.88 -9.22 -4.50
N TRP A 321 -9.92 -9.64 -3.68
CA TRP A 321 -9.72 -9.12 -2.34
C TRP A 321 -8.36 -8.43 -2.23
N ASN A 322 -8.40 -7.11 -2.40
CA ASN A 322 -7.23 -6.24 -2.27
C ASN A 322 -6.89 -6.08 -0.80
N GLN A 323 -5.73 -6.60 -0.39
CA GLN A 323 -5.27 -6.51 0.99
C GLN A 323 -3.92 -5.80 1.08
N PRO A 324 -3.77 -4.76 1.91
CA PRO A 324 -2.48 -4.12 2.14
C PRO A 324 -1.61 -5.01 3.04
N ILE A 325 -0.37 -5.25 2.61
CA ILE A 325 0.58 -6.09 3.35
C ILE A 325 1.18 -5.29 4.51
N LEU A 326 1.20 -5.90 5.70
CA LEU A 326 1.75 -5.34 6.94
C LEU A 326 3.22 -5.73 7.16
N GLY A 327 3.60 -6.94 6.77
CA GLY A 327 4.96 -7.41 7.00
C GLY A 327 5.20 -8.80 6.43
N TYR A 328 6.46 -9.23 6.50
CA TYR A 328 6.86 -10.57 6.10
C TYR A 328 7.90 -11.15 7.05
N GLN A 329 8.03 -12.48 7.00
CA GLN A 329 9.15 -13.23 7.52
C GLN A 329 9.58 -14.24 6.45
N VAL A 330 10.88 -14.39 6.22
CA VAL A 330 11.43 -15.27 5.21
C VAL A 330 12.45 -16.22 5.81
N LYS A 331 12.43 -17.46 5.31
CA LYS A 331 13.43 -18.48 5.65
C LYS A 331 13.78 -19.28 4.40
N TYR A 332 15.06 -19.55 4.23
CA TYR A 332 15.56 -20.31 3.09
C TYR A 332 15.77 -21.78 3.47
N PHE A 333 15.56 -22.67 2.51
CA PHE A 333 15.84 -24.09 2.69
C PHE A 333 16.35 -24.76 1.42
N ASN A 334 17.02 -25.89 1.64
CA ASN A 334 17.53 -26.72 0.57
C ASN A 334 16.43 -27.70 0.15
N PRO A 335 15.90 -27.62 -1.08
CA PRO A 335 14.72 -28.40 -1.47
C PRO A 335 15.01 -29.90 -1.64
N GLU A 336 16.28 -30.32 -1.68
CA GLU A 336 16.67 -31.74 -1.71
C GLU A 336 16.69 -32.34 -0.28
N THR A 337 17.21 -31.59 0.69
CA THR A 337 17.51 -32.07 2.06
C THR A 337 16.56 -31.54 3.13
N ASN A 338 15.68 -30.60 2.78
CA ASN A 338 14.77 -29.86 3.66
C ASN A 338 15.45 -29.03 4.76
N ARG A 339 16.78 -28.94 4.77
CA ARG A 339 17.52 -28.16 5.77
C ARG A 339 17.34 -26.68 5.49
N SER A 340 16.98 -25.91 6.51
CA SER A 340 16.85 -24.46 6.41
C SER A 340 18.01 -23.69 7.04
N SER A 341 18.27 -22.49 6.52
CA SER A 341 19.23 -21.52 7.06
C SER A 341 18.63 -20.11 6.98
N GLY A 342 19.14 -19.19 7.79
CA GLY A 342 18.90 -17.75 7.61
C GLY A 342 19.67 -17.20 6.42
N ASN A 343 20.82 -17.79 6.08
CA ASN A 343 21.60 -17.40 4.90
C ASN A 343 21.24 -18.29 3.70
N PRO A 344 20.72 -17.73 2.59
CA PRO A 344 20.34 -18.50 1.42
C PRO A 344 21.51 -19.30 0.82
N ALA A 345 22.74 -18.78 0.89
CA ALA A 345 23.92 -19.43 0.31
C ALA A 345 24.24 -20.79 0.95
N ASP A 346 23.88 -20.99 2.23
CA ASP A 346 24.14 -22.25 2.94
C ASP A 346 23.23 -23.39 2.46
N VAL A 347 22.12 -23.05 1.81
CA VAL A 347 21.04 -23.99 1.47
C VAL A 347 20.71 -24.02 -0.02
N THR A 348 21.27 -23.11 -0.82
CA THR A 348 21.25 -23.19 -2.29
C THR A 348 21.86 -24.50 -2.78
N ILE A 349 21.21 -25.13 -3.76
CA ILE A 349 21.67 -26.38 -4.40
C ILE A 349 21.90 -26.17 -5.89
N ALA A 350 22.96 -26.77 -6.44
CA ALA A 350 23.18 -26.78 -7.88
C ALA A 350 22.08 -27.59 -8.58
N MET A 351 21.64 -27.13 -9.75
CA MET A 351 20.60 -27.81 -10.54
C MET A 351 20.95 -29.27 -10.83
N ALA A 352 22.23 -29.56 -11.07
CA ALA A 352 22.70 -30.92 -11.32
C ALA A 352 22.51 -31.87 -10.12
N ASP A 353 22.43 -31.33 -8.91
CA ASP A 353 22.35 -32.08 -7.65
C ASP A 353 20.93 -32.18 -7.10
N TYR A 354 19.97 -31.41 -7.61
CA TYR A 354 18.58 -31.45 -7.18
C TYR A 354 17.85 -32.65 -7.82
N LYS A 355 17.82 -33.79 -7.12
CA LYS A 355 17.29 -35.06 -7.66
C LYS A 355 15.78 -35.22 -7.47
N LYS A 356 15.21 -34.52 -6.49
CA LYS A 356 13.77 -34.55 -6.18
C LYS A 356 12.94 -33.51 -6.94
N ASP A 357 13.55 -32.75 -7.87
CA ASP A 357 12.89 -31.66 -8.59
C ASP A 357 11.67 -32.14 -9.40
N LYS A 358 10.48 -31.69 -8.99
CA LYS A 358 9.21 -31.98 -9.67
C LYS A 358 8.96 -31.08 -10.87
N PHE A 359 9.75 -30.02 -11.03
CA PHE A 359 9.54 -28.99 -12.03
C PHE A 359 10.65 -28.92 -13.07
N THR A 360 11.51 -29.95 -13.16
CA THR A 360 12.70 -29.99 -14.03
C THR A 360 12.44 -29.49 -15.46
N GLN A 361 11.28 -29.77 -16.04
CA GLN A 361 10.93 -29.36 -17.41
C GLN A 361 10.53 -27.88 -17.57
N TYR A 362 10.20 -27.19 -16.48
CA TYR A 362 9.76 -25.78 -16.47
C TYR A 362 10.86 -24.81 -16.07
N ARG A 363 11.97 -25.33 -15.55
CA ARG A 363 13.11 -24.54 -15.09
C ARG A 363 13.66 -23.65 -16.19
N ALA A 364 14.01 -22.40 -15.85
CA ALA A 364 14.64 -21.50 -16.79
C ALA A 364 15.96 -22.11 -17.31
N SER A 365 16.17 -22.04 -18.63
CA SER A 365 17.36 -22.63 -19.28
C SER A 365 18.70 -22.06 -18.79
N ARG A 366 18.67 -20.87 -18.17
CA ARG A 366 19.83 -20.18 -17.58
C ARG A 366 19.97 -20.39 -16.07
N ALA A 367 19.07 -21.14 -15.43
CA ALA A 367 19.17 -21.48 -14.02
C ALA A 367 20.32 -22.47 -13.78
N VAL A 368 21.22 -22.15 -12.85
CA VAL A 368 22.34 -23.01 -12.47
C VAL A 368 22.18 -23.58 -11.07
N SER A 369 21.37 -22.92 -10.23
CA SER A 369 21.09 -23.34 -8.86
C SER A 369 19.69 -22.93 -8.43
N VAL A 370 19.18 -23.58 -7.39
CA VAL A 370 17.85 -23.37 -6.81
C VAL A 370 17.93 -23.28 -5.30
N VAL A 371 17.03 -22.50 -4.70
CA VAL A 371 16.87 -22.41 -3.25
C VAL A 371 15.39 -22.34 -2.89
N GLY A 372 14.97 -23.14 -1.93
CA GLY A 372 13.61 -23.13 -1.41
C GLY A 372 13.39 -21.96 -0.46
N VAL A 373 12.17 -21.44 -0.43
CA VAL A 373 11.75 -20.31 0.41
C VAL A 373 10.44 -20.65 1.10
N GLN A 374 10.43 -20.45 2.41
CA GLN A 374 9.21 -20.31 3.20
C GLN A 374 9.05 -18.81 3.48
N MET A 375 7.94 -18.24 3.04
CA MET A 375 7.61 -16.84 3.33
C MET A 375 6.28 -16.77 4.07
N VAL A 376 6.32 -16.21 5.27
CA VAL A 376 5.14 -15.85 6.06
C VAL A 376 4.82 -14.40 5.77
N VAL A 377 3.58 -14.11 5.41
CA VAL A 377 3.11 -12.74 5.15
C VAL A 377 1.96 -12.41 6.08
N ASP A 378 2.07 -11.27 6.75
CA ASP A 378 1.00 -10.68 7.54
C ASP A 378 0.37 -9.54 6.74
N TYR A 379 -0.95 -9.55 6.59
CA TYR A 379 -1.71 -8.56 5.83
C TYR A 379 -2.96 -8.12 6.60
N MET A 380 -3.40 -6.89 6.34
CA MET A 380 -4.60 -6.37 7.00
C MET A 380 -5.84 -7.05 6.44
N VAL A 381 -6.84 -7.29 7.28
CA VAL A 381 -8.17 -7.79 6.87
C VAL A 381 -9.28 -6.87 7.33
N GLU A 382 -10.47 -7.09 6.78
CA GLU A 382 -11.62 -6.25 7.04
C GLU A 382 -12.08 -6.30 8.49
N THR A 383 -12.61 -5.17 8.97
CA THR A 383 -13.28 -5.09 10.26
C THR A 383 -14.63 -4.40 10.10
N ASN A 384 -15.58 -4.71 10.99
CA ASN A 384 -16.87 -4.03 10.96
C ASN A 384 -16.73 -2.56 11.40
N PRO A 385 -17.39 -1.61 10.70
CA PRO A 385 -17.36 -0.21 11.09
C PRO A 385 -18.08 -0.01 12.42
N THR A 386 -17.66 0.99 13.19
CA THR A 386 -18.21 1.23 14.54
C THR A 386 -18.36 2.72 14.86
N HIS A 387 -19.10 3.01 15.94
CA HIS A 387 -19.19 4.34 16.56
C HIS A 387 -18.20 4.53 17.71
N ARG A 388 -17.07 3.82 17.69
CA ARG A 388 -15.99 4.06 18.65
C ARG A 388 -15.46 5.47 18.45
N ASN A 389 -15.24 6.21 19.53
CA ASN A 389 -14.66 7.56 19.47
C ASN A 389 -13.13 7.55 19.25
N TYR A 390 -12.55 6.36 19.07
CA TYR A 390 -11.12 6.19 18.88
C TYR A 390 -10.83 4.99 17.97
N ASP A 391 -9.67 5.02 17.33
CA ASP A 391 -9.11 3.94 16.50
C ASP A 391 -7.64 3.72 16.88
N LYS A 392 -7.17 2.47 16.85
CA LYS A 392 -5.79 2.09 17.23
C LYS A 392 -5.37 0.84 16.46
N PRO A 393 -4.07 0.63 16.18
CA PRO A 393 -3.57 -0.58 15.51
C PRO A 393 -4.07 -1.90 16.10
N LYS A 394 -4.19 -1.99 17.44
CA LYS A 394 -4.69 -3.19 18.14
C LYS A 394 -6.16 -3.55 17.86
N LEU A 395 -6.88 -2.71 17.14
CA LEU A 395 -8.28 -2.89 16.78
C LEU A 395 -8.45 -3.34 15.32
N ASP A 396 -7.36 -3.38 14.57
CA ASP A 396 -7.36 -3.86 13.20
C ASP A 396 -7.34 -5.38 13.18
N GLY A 397 -7.86 -5.94 12.08
CA GLY A 397 -7.75 -7.36 11.81
C GLY A 397 -6.46 -7.65 11.05
N VAL A 398 -5.74 -8.69 11.45
CA VAL A 398 -4.53 -9.14 10.76
C VAL A 398 -4.63 -10.63 10.50
N SER A 399 -4.39 -11.02 9.26
CA SER A 399 -4.28 -12.42 8.87
C SER A 399 -2.86 -12.73 8.45
N ARG A 400 -2.44 -13.96 8.74
CA ARG A 400 -1.13 -14.51 8.43
C ARG A 400 -1.30 -15.64 7.44
N VAL A 401 -0.49 -15.64 6.38
CA VAL A 401 -0.45 -16.71 5.39
C VAL A 401 0.99 -17.19 5.17
N THR A 402 1.18 -18.50 5.01
CA THR A 402 2.50 -19.08 4.72
C THR A 402 2.56 -19.64 3.31
N TYR A 403 3.49 -19.13 2.50
CA TYR A 403 3.78 -19.60 1.15
C TYR A 403 5.09 -20.38 1.07
N TYR A 404 5.08 -21.42 0.25
CA TYR A 404 6.27 -22.20 -0.08
C TYR A 404 6.52 -22.19 -1.58
N TYR A 405 7.76 -21.91 -1.97
CA TYR A 405 8.21 -21.87 -3.35
C TYR A 405 9.71 -22.09 -3.41
N ASP A 406 10.27 -22.18 -4.61
CA ASP A 406 11.70 -22.08 -4.83
C ASP A 406 12.06 -20.97 -5.82
N LEU A 407 13.30 -20.51 -5.72
CA LEU A 407 13.88 -19.48 -6.57
C LEU A 407 14.97 -20.10 -7.44
N GLU A 408 14.94 -19.78 -8.72
CA GLU A 408 15.96 -20.12 -9.70
C GLU A 408 16.99 -19.00 -9.76
N LEU A 409 18.27 -19.39 -9.68
CA LEU A 409 19.40 -18.47 -9.69
C LEU A 409 20.28 -18.70 -10.92
N ASP A 410 20.70 -17.61 -11.57
CA ASP A 410 21.73 -17.67 -12.61
C ASP A 410 23.15 -17.79 -12.04
N ALA A 411 24.15 -17.88 -12.91
CA ALA A 411 25.56 -18.01 -12.53
C ALA A 411 26.11 -16.81 -11.73
N GLN A 412 25.41 -15.68 -11.73
CA GLN A 412 25.76 -14.49 -10.96
C GLN A 412 24.98 -14.43 -9.63
N GLY A 413 24.13 -15.41 -9.33
CA GLY A 413 23.29 -15.43 -8.14
C GLY A 413 22.06 -14.52 -8.22
N ASN A 414 21.71 -14.01 -9.41
CA ASN A 414 20.47 -13.26 -9.58
C ASN A 414 19.28 -14.20 -9.55
N VAL A 415 18.21 -13.78 -8.91
CA VAL A 415 16.89 -14.42 -9.00
C VAL A 415 16.30 -14.15 -10.38
N ILE A 416 15.95 -15.23 -11.08
CA ILE A 416 15.59 -15.18 -12.50
C ILE A 416 14.29 -15.89 -12.87
N GLY A 417 13.71 -16.60 -11.91
CA GLY A 417 12.52 -17.42 -12.03
C GLY A 417 12.30 -18.20 -10.74
N GLY A 418 11.37 -19.14 -10.74
CA GLY A 418 11.04 -19.97 -9.60
C GLY A 418 9.72 -20.69 -9.79
N GLU A 419 9.43 -21.62 -8.88
CA GLU A 419 8.21 -22.43 -8.93
C GLU A 419 7.49 -22.45 -7.57
N TRP A 420 6.17 -22.32 -7.61
CA TRP A 420 5.33 -22.43 -6.42
C TRP A 420 5.14 -23.90 -6.03
N TYR A 421 5.15 -24.19 -4.73
CA TYR A 421 4.75 -25.51 -4.20
C TYR A 421 3.27 -25.57 -3.81
N GLN A 422 2.52 -24.50 -4.08
CA GLN A 422 1.09 -24.37 -3.84
C GLN A 422 0.49 -23.64 -5.04
N ASN A 423 -0.59 -24.17 -5.63
CA ASN A 423 -1.30 -23.46 -6.69
C ASN A 423 -1.94 -22.17 -6.15
N ARG A 424 -2.24 -22.14 -4.85
CA ARG A 424 -2.91 -21.04 -4.17
C ARG A 424 -1.89 -19.98 -3.73
N HIS A 425 -1.63 -18.98 -4.56
CA HIS A 425 -0.72 -17.86 -4.29
C HIS A 425 -1.36 -16.53 -4.74
N PRO A 426 -0.79 -15.36 -4.42
CA PRO A 426 -1.32 -14.08 -4.89
C PRO A 426 -1.31 -14.00 -6.42
N ASP A 427 -2.42 -13.54 -7.01
CA ASP A 427 -2.59 -13.43 -8.47
C ASP A 427 -1.87 -12.20 -9.04
N PHE A 428 -2.00 -11.06 -8.37
CA PHE A 428 -1.37 -9.81 -8.80
C PHE A 428 -0.96 -8.94 -7.60
N LEU A 429 -0.07 -7.98 -7.89
CA LEU A 429 0.42 -7.01 -6.93
C LEU A 429 0.29 -5.61 -7.51
N TRP A 430 -0.08 -4.66 -6.66
CA TRP A 430 -0.12 -3.26 -7.06
C TRP A 430 0.13 -2.31 -5.89
N THR A 431 0.50 -1.08 -6.19
CA THR A 431 0.70 -0.04 -5.19
C THR A 431 0.51 1.34 -5.84
N PRO A 432 -0.13 2.31 -5.17
CA PRO A 432 0.01 3.71 -5.53
C PRO A 432 1.49 4.12 -5.53
N THR A 433 1.88 5.07 -6.37
CA THR A 433 3.24 5.63 -6.32
C THR A 433 3.50 6.34 -4.98
N PRO A 434 4.76 6.52 -4.54
CA PRO A 434 5.07 7.16 -3.27
C PRO A 434 4.37 8.51 -3.04
N GLU A 435 4.31 9.35 -4.07
CA GLU A 435 3.66 10.67 -4.00
C GLU A 435 2.20 10.66 -4.50
N ALA A 436 1.57 9.50 -4.63
CA ALA A 436 0.20 9.41 -5.13
C ALA A 436 -0.77 10.10 -4.17
N VAL A 437 -1.62 10.96 -4.74
CA VAL A 437 -2.75 11.58 -4.06
C VAL A 437 -3.99 11.33 -4.89
N ALA A 438 -5.00 10.70 -4.30
CA ALA A 438 -6.32 10.54 -4.91
C ALA A 438 -6.97 11.92 -5.09
N LYS A 439 -7.05 12.39 -6.35
CA LYS A 439 -7.46 13.75 -6.68
C LYS A 439 -8.79 13.82 -7.40
N SER A 440 -9.81 14.33 -6.73
CA SER A 440 -11.15 14.50 -7.31
C SER A 440 -11.13 15.48 -8.47
N TYR A 441 -11.97 15.24 -9.48
CA TYR A 441 -12.07 16.11 -10.67
C TYR A 441 -12.47 17.55 -10.32
N TYR A 442 -13.25 17.70 -9.25
CA TYR A 442 -13.62 18.97 -8.66
C TYR A 442 -13.19 18.97 -7.20
N ASP A 443 -12.44 19.99 -6.80
CA ASP A 443 -11.81 20.03 -5.48
C ASP A 443 -11.72 21.46 -4.92
N GLY A 444 -11.30 21.59 -3.67
CA GLY A 444 -11.11 22.86 -2.98
C GLY A 444 -9.76 23.48 -3.35
N SER A 445 -9.64 24.78 -3.14
CA SER A 445 -8.36 25.49 -3.15
C SER A 445 -8.16 26.19 -1.81
N GLY A 446 -6.93 26.17 -1.31
CA GLY A 446 -6.58 26.72 0.01
C GLY A 446 -6.77 25.71 1.13
N GLU A 447 -6.85 26.21 2.35
CA GLU A 447 -7.07 25.42 3.56
C GLU A 447 -8.47 25.65 4.12
N TRP A 448 -8.99 24.66 4.84
CA TRP A 448 -10.25 24.75 5.57
C TRP A 448 -9.99 24.49 7.05
N ASP A 449 -10.32 25.47 7.88
CA ASP A 449 -10.43 25.30 9.33
C ASP A 449 -11.70 24.51 9.64
N VAL A 450 -11.54 23.25 10.04
CA VAL A 450 -12.64 22.32 10.35
C VAL A 450 -13.54 22.77 11.51
N THR A 451 -13.15 23.81 12.26
CA THR A 451 -14.02 24.43 13.27
C THR A 451 -15.07 25.39 12.67
N GLN A 452 -14.93 25.71 11.39
CA GLN A 452 -15.85 26.53 10.61
C GLN A 452 -16.56 25.69 9.54
N SER A 453 -17.70 26.17 9.03
CA SER A 453 -18.35 25.54 7.89
C SER A 453 -17.42 25.52 6.67
N VAL A 454 -17.54 24.48 5.84
CA VAL A 454 -16.77 24.34 4.58
C VAL A 454 -16.89 25.64 3.75
N PRO A 455 -15.81 26.17 3.15
CA PRO A 455 -15.87 27.41 2.39
C PRO A 455 -16.93 27.36 1.28
N GLN A 456 -17.68 28.45 1.06
CA GLN A 456 -18.75 28.48 0.04
C GLN A 456 -18.24 28.09 -1.36
N SER A 457 -17.01 28.49 -1.71
CA SER A 457 -16.37 28.12 -2.98
C SER A 457 -16.15 26.62 -3.14
N TRP A 458 -16.01 25.88 -2.03
CA TRP A 458 -15.90 24.43 -2.02
C TRP A 458 -17.29 23.80 -2.05
N GLN A 459 -18.24 24.32 -1.27
CA GLN A 459 -19.65 23.89 -1.29
C GLN A 459 -20.25 23.95 -2.71
N ASP A 460 -19.99 25.02 -3.46
CA ASP A 460 -20.48 25.18 -4.85
C ASP A 460 -19.88 24.15 -5.83
N ARG A 461 -18.73 23.55 -5.49
CA ARG A 461 -18.03 22.55 -6.30
C ARG A 461 -18.34 21.11 -5.87
N ALA A 462 -18.65 20.89 -4.60
CA ALA A 462 -18.84 19.55 -4.05
C ALA A 462 -19.87 18.71 -4.83
N PRO A 463 -21.07 19.23 -5.20
CA PRO A 463 -22.03 18.45 -5.99
C PRO A 463 -21.48 18.04 -7.37
N LYS A 464 -20.52 18.77 -7.94
CA LYS A 464 -19.88 18.40 -9.21
C LYS A 464 -18.93 17.22 -9.03
N ALA A 465 -18.17 17.18 -7.93
CA ALA A 465 -17.35 16.02 -7.56
C ALA A 465 -18.24 14.80 -7.31
N SER A 466 -19.29 14.98 -6.50
CA SER A 466 -20.21 13.92 -6.11
C SER A 466 -20.88 13.23 -7.31
N ARG A 467 -21.12 13.92 -8.43
CA ARG A 467 -21.66 13.32 -9.68
C ARG A 467 -20.77 12.22 -10.25
N TYR A 468 -19.46 12.27 -9.98
CA TYR A 468 -18.49 11.24 -10.34
C TYR A 468 -18.27 10.24 -9.19
N THR A 469 -19.17 10.23 -8.20
CA THR A 469 -19.06 9.39 -7.00
C THR A 469 -17.85 9.78 -6.11
N GLN A 470 -17.22 10.92 -6.37
CA GLN A 470 -16.03 11.38 -5.64
C GLN A 470 -16.43 12.38 -4.55
N PRO A 471 -16.07 12.15 -3.27
CA PRO A 471 -15.96 13.25 -2.32
C PRO A 471 -14.80 14.18 -2.76
N MET A 472 -14.75 15.42 -2.29
CA MET A 472 -13.63 16.33 -2.59
C MET A 472 -12.39 15.91 -1.81
N THR A 473 -11.25 15.77 -2.48
CA THR A 473 -9.95 15.47 -1.86
C THR A 473 -9.66 16.38 -0.68
N SER A 474 -9.78 17.70 -0.87
CA SER A 474 -9.54 18.71 0.16
C SER A 474 -10.40 18.55 1.43
N VAL A 475 -11.68 18.18 1.28
CA VAL A 475 -12.56 17.91 2.44
C VAL A 475 -12.12 16.65 3.16
N VAL A 476 -11.87 15.56 2.42
CA VAL A 476 -11.41 14.28 3.00
C VAL A 476 -10.08 14.48 3.72
N SER A 477 -9.09 15.13 3.09
CA SER A 477 -7.79 15.44 3.69
C SER A 477 -7.92 16.25 4.98
N ALA A 478 -8.82 17.25 5.03
CA ALA A 478 -9.06 18.03 6.23
C ALA A 478 -9.68 17.19 7.36
N LEU A 479 -10.66 16.34 7.04
CA LEU A 479 -11.27 15.43 8.02
C LEU A 479 -10.25 14.43 8.58
N PHE A 480 -9.42 13.83 7.73
CA PHE A 480 -8.34 12.94 8.16
C PHE A 480 -7.31 13.67 9.03
N SER A 481 -6.92 14.89 8.66
CA SER A 481 -5.98 15.71 9.45
C SER A 481 -6.55 16.07 10.82
N ALA A 482 -7.86 16.32 10.92
CA ALA A 482 -8.51 16.62 12.19
C ALA A 482 -8.74 15.37 13.06
N ALA A 483 -9.01 14.23 12.43
CA ALA A 483 -9.32 12.96 13.10
C ALA A 483 -8.07 12.15 13.47
N SER A 484 -6.94 12.39 12.84
CA SER A 484 -5.66 11.85 13.30
C SER A 484 -5.22 12.56 14.58
N GLY A 485 -4.52 11.84 15.46
CA GLY A 485 -3.71 12.49 16.50
C GLY A 485 -2.55 13.25 15.85
N ASP A 486 -1.73 13.92 16.64
CA ASP A 486 -0.49 14.57 16.16
C ASP A 486 0.51 13.60 15.48
N GLU A 487 0.14 12.33 15.26
CA GLU A 487 0.70 11.48 14.21
C GLU A 487 0.17 11.92 12.82
N LYS A 488 0.61 13.13 12.41
CA LYS A 488 1.13 13.25 11.04
C LYS A 488 2.08 12.06 10.83
N PRO A 489 2.20 11.42 9.64
CA PRO A 489 3.40 10.62 9.38
C PRO A 489 4.53 11.53 9.79
N ALA A 490 5.29 11.13 10.84
CA ALA A 490 6.05 12.10 11.62
C ALA A 490 6.70 13.06 10.64
N GLU A 491 6.49 14.37 10.81
CA GLU A 491 7.27 15.39 10.11
C GLU A 491 8.72 15.07 10.49
N GLN A 492 9.33 14.14 9.76
CA GLN A 492 10.65 13.64 10.01
C GLN A 492 11.52 14.71 9.38
N TRP A 493 11.70 15.74 10.17
CA TRP A 493 12.82 16.63 10.16
C TRP A 493 14.09 15.77 10.10
N LYS A 494 14.58 15.56 8.88
CA LYS A 494 15.75 14.71 8.61
C LYS A 494 16.93 15.60 8.28
N GLN A 495 18.11 15.07 8.56
CA GLN A 495 19.31 15.65 8.00
C GLN A 495 19.39 15.26 6.53
N ILE A 496 19.94 16.14 5.70
CA ILE A 496 20.34 15.80 4.33
C ILE A 496 21.84 16.06 4.23
N ALA A 497 22.59 15.01 3.87
CA ALA A 497 24.04 15.04 3.94
C ALA A 497 24.68 14.61 2.63
N THR A 498 25.83 15.20 2.34
CA THR A 498 26.72 14.73 1.29
C THR A 498 27.39 13.40 1.68
N GLN A 499 27.91 12.66 0.70
CA GLN A 499 28.75 11.47 0.95
C GLN A 499 29.96 11.77 1.84
N GLY A 500 30.47 13.02 1.84
CA GLY A 500 31.52 13.50 2.74
C GLY A 500 31.07 13.87 4.16
N SER A 501 29.85 13.48 4.55
CA SER A 501 29.23 13.74 5.85
C SER A 501 29.06 15.22 6.24
N GLN A 502 28.94 16.11 5.25
CA GLN A 502 28.48 17.49 5.49
C GLN A 502 26.98 17.59 5.29
N CYS A 503 26.28 18.11 6.28
CA CYS A 503 24.84 18.35 6.29
C CYS A 503 24.50 19.72 5.70
N LEU A 504 23.37 19.82 5.00
CA LEU A 504 22.81 21.09 4.57
C LEU A 504 22.40 21.91 5.79
N ASP A 505 22.82 23.15 5.87
CA ASP A 505 22.77 23.95 7.11
C ASP A 505 22.35 25.39 6.80
N VAL A 506 21.36 25.90 7.53
CA VAL A 506 20.97 27.32 7.51
C VAL A 506 21.92 28.12 8.40
N GLU A 507 22.66 29.06 7.79
CA GLU A 507 23.70 29.84 8.46
C GLU A 507 23.20 30.50 9.74
N GLY A 508 23.93 30.23 10.83
CA GLY A 508 23.69 30.85 12.13
C GLY A 508 22.31 30.57 12.70
N SER A 509 21.62 29.52 12.23
CA SER A 509 20.25 29.21 12.61
C SER A 509 19.28 30.38 12.35
N SER A 510 19.55 31.16 11.30
CA SER A 510 18.76 32.35 10.99
C SER A 510 17.38 32.00 10.43
N ALA A 511 16.34 32.60 11.01
CA ALA A 511 14.95 32.46 10.57
C ALA A 511 14.46 33.66 9.73
N THR A 512 15.37 34.47 9.19
CA THR A 512 15.03 35.66 8.38
C THR A 512 15.22 35.39 6.88
N PRO A 513 14.39 35.97 5.98
CA PRO A 513 14.62 35.92 4.54
C PRO A 513 16.04 36.39 4.17
N GLY A 514 16.66 35.72 3.21
CA GLY A 514 18.05 35.93 2.80
C GLY A 514 19.09 35.15 3.61
N ALA A 515 18.68 34.32 4.58
CA ALA A 515 19.61 33.46 5.30
C ALA A 515 20.32 32.51 4.32
N ARG A 516 21.66 32.47 4.36
CA ARG A 516 22.46 31.62 3.45
C ARG A 516 22.41 30.17 3.88
N VAL A 517 22.63 29.28 2.92
CA VAL A 517 22.71 27.84 3.16
C VAL A 517 24.10 27.32 2.75
N TYR A 518 24.73 26.54 3.62
CA TYR A 518 26.04 25.94 3.38
C TYR A 518 26.07 24.47 3.81
N GLY A 519 27.18 23.78 3.52
CA GLY A 519 27.43 22.43 4.04
C GLY A 519 28.28 22.52 5.31
N TRP A 520 27.82 21.90 6.39
CA TRP A 520 28.49 21.92 7.70
C TRP A 520 28.58 20.55 8.33
N SER A 521 29.42 20.42 9.36
CA SER A 521 29.52 19.18 10.13
C SER A 521 28.16 18.81 10.72
N CYS A 522 27.70 17.59 10.44
CA CYS A 522 26.40 17.12 10.87
C CYS A 522 26.25 17.13 12.40
N HIS A 523 25.15 17.71 12.90
CA HIS A 523 24.80 17.83 14.31
C HIS A 523 23.26 17.91 14.49
N SER A 524 22.76 17.71 15.71
CA SER A 524 21.31 17.65 15.98
C SER A 524 20.59 19.00 16.07
N GLY A 525 21.23 20.11 15.67
CA GLY A 525 20.62 21.44 15.62
C GLY A 525 19.51 21.57 14.58
N ASP A 526 18.46 22.32 14.90
CA ASP A 526 17.27 22.50 14.05
C ASP A 526 17.58 23.12 12.67
N ASN A 527 18.66 23.88 12.55
CA ASN A 527 19.13 24.48 11.30
C ASN A 527 19.70 23.46 10.29
N GLN A 528 19.89 22.20 10.68
CA GLN A 528 20.27 21.10 9.79
C GLN A 528 19.14 20.09 9.57
N LEU A 529 17.97 20.37 10.10
CA LEU A 529 16.81 19.54 9.96
C LEU A 529 15.91 20.11 8.88
N TRP A 530 15.59 19.27 7.90
CA TRP A 530 14.89 19.66 6.70
C TRP A 530 13.70 18.76 6.42
N GLN A 531 12.75 19.32 5.68
CA GLN A 531 11.60 18.60 5.16
C GLN A 531 11.39 19.04 3.70
N LEU A 532 11.16 18.06 2.83
CA LEU A 532 10.65 18.31 1.49
C LEU A 532 9.13 18.08 1.51
N THR A 533 8.35 19.14 1.31
CA THR A 533 6.89 19.07 1.31
C THR A 533 6.35 18.42 0.03
N THR A 534 5.09 18.01 0.05
CA THR A 534 4.35 17.46 -1.10
C THR A 534 4.28 18.44 -2.29
N GLU A 535 4.37 19.75 -2.03
CA GLU A 535 4.42 20.81 -3.05
C GLU A 535 5.84 21.05 -3.58
N GLY A 536 6.80 20.20 -3.21
CA GLY A 536 8.21 20.30 -3.56
C GLY A 536 8.92 21.43 -2.84
N LYS A 537 8.45 21.89 -1.67
CA LYS A 537 9.14 22.94 -0.92
C LYS A 537 10.15 22.33 0.03
N MET A 538 11.40 22.76 -0.05
CA MET A 538 12.43 22.37 0.90
C MET A 538 12.46 23.41 2.02
N ILE A 539 11.99 23.02 3.21
CA ILE A 539 11.90 23.90 4.39
C ILE A 539 12.85 23.39 5.48
N SER A 540 13.35 24.30 6.32
CA SER A 540 14.18 23.95 7.48
C SER A 540 13.40 24.15 8.78
N LYS A 541 13.67 23.32 9.78
CA LYS A 541 12.98 23.36 11.08
C LYS A 541 13.19 24.68 11.82
N VAL A 542 14.34 25.32 11.61
CA VAL A 542 14.64 26.62 12.20
C VAL A 542 13.83 27.76 11.57
N ALA A 543 13.33 27.59 10.34
CA ALA A 543 12.64 28.60 9.57
C ALA A 543 11.49 28.00 8.72
N PRO A 544 10.46 27.39 9.34
CA PRO A 544 9.44 26.63 8.62
C PRO A 544 8.54 27.49 7.72
N GLY A 545 8.53 28.82 7.90
CA GLY A 545 7.83 29.77 7.02
C GLY A 545 8.65 30.23 5.81
N LEU A 546 9.89 29.75 5.65
CA LEU A 546 10.77 30.08 4.54
C LEU A 546 11.12 28.81 3.75
N CYS A 547 11.37 28.98 2.46
CA CYS A 547 11.69 27.92 1.52
C CYS A 547 13.10 28.10 0.97
N LEU A 548 13.78 26.99 0.72
CA LEU A 548 15.05 26.97 0.00
C LEU A 548 14.83 27.55 -1.41
N ASP A 549 15.63 28.55 -1.76
CA ASP A 549 15.51 29.32 -3.01
C ASP A 549 16.86 29.42 -3.72
N GLN A 550 16.85 29.21 -5.03
CA GLN A 550 17.96 29.60 -5.89
C GLN A 550 17.82 31.05 -6.40
N GLN A 551 18.74 31.92 -5.98
CA GLN A 551 18.93 33.28 -6.50
C GLN A 551 20.26 33.38 -7.27
N GLY A 552 20.19 33.32 -8.61
CA GLY A 552 21.40 33.18 -9.43
C GLY A 552 22.07 31.84 -9.15
N SER A 553 23.33 31.84 -8.69
CA SER A 553 23.99 30.63 -8.18
C SER A 553 23.88 30.45 -6.66
N SER A 554 23.36 31.44 -5.94
CA SER A 554 23.26 31.41 -4.48
C SER A 554 22.04 30.63 -4.02
N ILE A 555 22.18 29.94 -2.89
CA ILE A 555 21.09 29.22 -2.22
C ILE A 555 20.81 29.88 -0.87
N THR A 556 19.57 30.32 -0.68
CA THR A 556 19.13 31.07 0.49
C THR A 556 17.75 30.61 0.96
N MET A 557 17.39 30.91 2.19
CA MET A 557 16.02 30.79 2.68
C MET A 557 15.24 32.05 2.35
N GLU A 558 14.12 31.93 1.64
CA GLU A 558 13.29 33.05 1.20
C GLU A 558 11.81 32.82 1.48
N THR A 559 10.99 33.86 1.38
CA THR A 559 9.53 33.70 1.45
C THR A 559 9.06 32.68 0.41
N CYS A 560 8.29 31.69 0.88
CA CYS A 560 7.78 30.62 0.03
C CYS A 560 6.89 31.17 -1.10
N SER A 561 7.14 30.68 -2.31
CA SER A 561 6.46 31.05 -3.54
C SER A 561 6.35 29.84 -4.47
N GLN A 562 5.55 29.94 -5.53
CA GLN A 562 5.37 28.86 -6.51
C GLN A 562 6.39 28.90 -7.66
N ARG A 563 7.50 29.61 -7.49
CA ARG A 563 8.48 29.76 -8.58
C ARG A 563 9.31 28.48 -8.76
N PRO A 564 9.72 28.14 -10.01
CA PRO A 564 10.50 26.93 -10.29
C PRO A 564 11.83 26.83 -9.54
N ASN A 565 12.43 27.96 -9.15
CA ASN A 565 13.68 28.04 -8.39
C ASN A 565 13.52 27.71 -6.89
N GLN A 566 12.29 27.49 -6.40
CA GLN A 566 11.97 27.06 -5.03
C GLN A 566 11.25 25.70 -4.97
N THR A 567 11.04 25.06 -6.10
CA THR A 567 10.39 23.75 -6.16
C THR A 567 11.47 22.70 -6.39
N TRP A 568 11.72 21.88 -5.39
CA TRP A 568 12.82 20.92 -5.29
C TRP A 568 12.32 19.49 -5.35
N ARG A 569 13.18 18.59 -5.79
CA ARG A 569 12.99 17.13 -5.80
C ARG A 569 14.33 16.43 -5.63
N MET A 570 14.30 15.23 -5.06
CA MET A 570 15.46 14.35 -5.07
C MET A 570 15.43 13.53 -6.36
N GLU A 571 16.50 13.56 -7.14
CA GLU A 571 16.60 12.84 -8.41
C GLU A 571 18.02 12.28 -8.55
N ASN A 572 18.16 10.95 -8.62
CA ASN A 572 19.46 10.26 -8.74
C ASN A 572 20.49 10.74 -7.70
N GLY A 573 20.05 10.90 -6.46
CA GLY A 573 20.87 11.37 -5.35
C GLY A 573 21.26 12.85 -5.42
N GLN A 574 20.70 13.64 -6.34
CA GLN A 574 20.88 15.08 -6.41
C GLN A 574 19.60 15.81 -5.98
N LEU A 575 19.74 16.84 -5.15
CA LEU A 575 18.63 17.74 -4.84
C LEU A 575 18.52 18.80 -5.94
N LYS A 576 17.53 18.64 -6.83
CA LYS A 576 17.32 19.48 -8.02
C LYS A 576 16.09 20.33 -7.90
N ASN A 577 16.11 21.52 -8.46
CA ASN A 577 14.89 22.32 -8.60
C ASN A 577 14.21 22.12 -9.97
N SER A 578 13.04 22.74 -10.17
CA SER A 578 12.28 22.66 -11.43
C SER A 578 12.94 23.40 -12.61
N LEU A 579 14.07 24.07 -12.40
CA LEU A 579 14.92 24.59 -13.48
C LEU A 579 16.02 23.59 -13.87
N ASP A 580 16.00 22.37 -13.31
CA ASP A 580 17.00 21.32 -13.44
C ASP A 580 18.42 21.68 -12.96
N ASN A 581 18.54 22.73 -12.13
CA ASN A 581 19.77 22.99 -11.40
C ASN A 581 19.82 22.14 -10.12
N ALA A 582 21.00 21.59 -9.83
CA ALA A 582 21.25 20.75 -8.67
C ALA A 582 22.06 21.49 -7.59
N LEU A 583 21.83 21.15 -6.31
CA LEU A 583 22.65 21.64 -5.21
C LEU A 583 24.05 21.04 -5.23
N LYS A 584 25.05 21.90 -5.19
CA LYS A 584 26.46 21.55 -5.13
C LYS A 584 27.10 22.18 -3.91
N TRP A 585 27.71 21.33 -3.08
CA TRP A 585 28.52 21.76 -1.96
C TRP A 585 29.98 21.99 -2.42
N ASN A 586 30.55 23.13 -2.04
CA ASN A 586 31.94 23.47 -2.32
C ASN A 586 32.78 23.29 -1.05
N SER A 587 33.73 22.36 -1.05
CA SER A 587 34.57 22.07 0.12
C SER A 587 35.52 23.20 0.53
N ASN A 588 35.86 24.12 -0.38
CA ASN A 588 36.78 25.24 -0.12
C ASN A 588 36.08 26.46 0.50
N SER A 589 34.84 26.74 0.09
CA SER A 589 34.07 27.89 0.57
C SER A 589 32.94 27.50 1.54
N TRP A 590 32.67 26.21 1.66
CA TRP A 590 31.54 25.59 2.36
C TRP A 590 30.16 25.92 1.80
N LEU A 591 30.06 26.90 0.91
CA LEU A 591 28.82 27.32 0.29
C LEU A 591 28.14 26.17 -0.46
N VAL A 592 26.81 26.17 -0.39
CA VAL A 592 25.95 25.38 -1.27
C VAL A 592 25.42 26.30 -2.36
N GLN A 593 25.60 25.88 -3.61
CA GLN A 593 25.27 26.67 -4.79
C GLN A 593 24.46 25.83 -5.79
N ALA A 594 23.74 26.50 -6.68
CA ALA A 594 23.10 25.86 -7.82
C ALA A 594 24.12 25.63 -8.95
N ASP A 595 24.15 24.42 -9.50
CA ASP A 595 25.04 23.99 -10.59
C ASP A 595 24.32 22.95 -11.46
N VAL A 596 24.72 22.81 -12.73
CA VAL A 596 24.20 21.74 -13.62
C VAL A 596 24.68 20.35 -13.20
N ASN A 597 25.80 20.28 -12.46
CA ASN A 597 26.41 19.06 -11.91
C ASN A 597 26.50 19.15 -10.38
N GLY A 598 25.42 18.75 -9.70
CA GLY A 598 25.31 18.81 -8.24
C GLY A 598 26.05 17.72 -7.49
N SER A 599 26.23 17.94 -6.18
CA SER A 599 26.73 16.94 -5.24
C SER A 599 25.71 15.83 -5.01
N GLN A 600 26.17 14.69 -4.54
CA GLN A 600 25.31 13.60 -4.08
C GLN A 600 24.87 13.86 -2.64
N TRP A 601 23.58 13.82 -2.40
CA TRP A 601 22.91 14.07 -1.13
C TRP A 601 22.01 12.88 -0.77
N SER A 602 21.99 12.52 0.51
CA SER A 602 21.10 11.49 1.04
C SER A 602 20.45 11.98 2.33
N TRP A 603 19.19 11.62 2.53
CA TRP A 603 18.54 11.77 3.82
C TRP A 603 19.24 10.88 4.86
N LYS A 604 19.36 11.40 6.09
CA LYS A 604 19.94 10.73 7.26
C LYS A 604 18.93 10.66 8.38
#